data_AF-A0A7C3AUA0-F1
#
_entry.id   AF-A0A7C3AUA0-F1
#
_cell.length_a   1.000
_cell.length_b   1.000
_cell.length_c   1.000
_cell.angle_alpha   90.00
_cell.angle_beta   90.00
_cell.angle_gamma   90.00
#
_symmetry.space_group_name_H-M   'P 1'
#
loop_
_entity.id
_entity.type
_entity.pdbx_description
1 polymer ?
#
loop_
_entity_poly.entity_id
_entity_poly.type
_entity_poly.pdbx_seq_one_letter_code
_entity_poly.pdbx_strand_id
1 'polypeptide(L)'
;MVDEVNREEDLLECQPDGADSVEPEGPQGDAGQPAGADDMEALLTQKDEELVRANARIAELEEALLDRDSDIASLQQFMAELEERLAVTNEALTEAVNSYRTMIVQANPDIVEELISGDTIESLNESLEKARSLIGRVKQGLETEIALARVPAGAPERRPPDLSALSPREKIQYAIGGKR
;
A
#
# COMPACT_ATOMS: atom_id res chain seq x y z
N MET A 1 9.28 -15.49 -15.42
CA MET A 1 10.47 -15.57 -16.29
C MET A 1 11.50 -16.48 -15.63
N VAL A 2 11.24 -17.77 -15.67
CA VAL A 2 12.22 -18.85 -15.46
C VAL A 2 11.56 -20.07 -16.08
N ASP A 3 11.83 -20.25 -17.37
CA ASP A 3 11.49 -21.44 -18.13
C ASP A 3 12.76 -21.88 -18.88
N GLU A 4 12.81 -23.18 -19.17
CA GLU A 4 13.79 -23.90 -19.98
C GLU A 4 15.06 -24.42 -19.27
N VAL A 5 14.88 -25.57 -18.61
CA VAL A 5 15.89 -26.62 -18.57
C VAL A 5 15.35 -27.79 -19.40
N ASN A 6 15.59 -27.74 -20.72
CA ASN A 6 15.43 -28.89 -21.61
C ASN A 6 16.62 -29.85 -21.40
N ARG A 7 16.34 -31.00 -20.77
CA ARG A 7 17.19 -32.19 -20.75
C ARG A 7 16.50 -33.23 -21.64
N GLU A 8 16.86 -33.24 -22.92
CA GLU A 8 16.62 -34.38 -23.81
C GLU A 8 17.79 -35.35 -23.64
N GLU A 9 17.57 -36.43 -22.90
CA GLU A 9 18.38 -37.63 -22.96
C GLU A 9 17.82 -38.52 -24.06
N ASP A 10 18.42 -38.43 -25.25
CA ASP A 10 18.08 -39.27 -26.39
C ASP A 10 18.89 -40.58 -26.30
N LEU A 11 18.20 -41.64 -25.92
CA LEU A 11 18.73 -43.01 -25.85
C LEU A 11 18.72 -43.66 -27.24
N LEU A 12 19.88 -44.20 -27.60
CA LEU A 12 20.09 -45.52 -28.21
C LEU A 12 19.60 -45.78 -29.65
N GLU A 13 20.53 -45.63 -30.60
CA GLU A 13 20.64 -46.56 -31.74
C GLU A 13 22.04 -47.17 -31.77
N CYS A 14 22.16 -48.42 -31.32
CA CYS A 14 23.29 -49.31 -31.63
C CYS A 14 22.72 -50.68 -31.99
N GLN A 15 22.58 -50.94 -33.28
CA GLN A 15 22.49 -52.29 -33.82
C GLN A 15 23.89 -52.93 -33.83
N PRO A 16 24.03 -54.19 -33.41
CA PRO A 16 25.09 -55.04 -33.93
C PRO A 16 24.50 -56.16 -34.78
N ASP A 17 24.69 -56.05 -36.09
CA ASP A 17 24.73 -57.18 -37.01
C ASP A 17 26.08 -57.89 -36.89
N GLY A 18 26.07 -59.21 -36.98
CA GLY A 18 27.27 -59.96 -37.39
C GLY A 18 27.58 -61.18 -36.53
N ALA A 19 27.09 -62.31 -37.01
CA ALA A 19 27.42 -63.66 -36.57
C ALA A 19 28.93 -63.93 -36.51
N ASP A 20 29.35 -64.66 -35.49
CA ASP A 20 30.42 -65.63 -35.68
C ASP A 20 30.13 -66.93 -34.91
N SER A 21 30.45 -68.02 -35.58
CA SER A 21 30.00 -69.37 -35.32
C SER A 21 31.06 -70.11 -34.53
N VAL A 22 30.74 -70.61 -33.34
CA VAL A 22 31.52 -71.68 -32.70
C VAL A 22 30.59 -72.57 -31.88
N GLU A 23 30.32 -73.76 -32.40
CA GLU A 23 29.85 -74.90 -31.60
C GLU A 23 30.92 -75.28 -30.57
N PRO A 24 30.50 -75.81 -29.42
CA PRO A 24 31.07 -77.10 -29.08
C PRO A 24 30.05 -78.11 -28.58
N GLU A 25 30.30 -79.34 -29.01
CA GLU A 25 29.70 -80.60 -28.60
C GLU A 25 29.62 -80.73 -27.06
N GLY A 26 28.49 -81.26 -26.59
CA GLY A 26 28.27 -81.57 -25.19
C GLY A 26 29.15 -82.71 -24.67
N PRO A 27 29.18 -82.87 -23.34
CA PRO A 27 28.75 -84.15 -22.81
C PRO A 27 27.79 -84.03 -21.62
N GLN A 28 26.75 -84.86 -21.70
CA GLN A 28 26.26 -85.71 -20.61
C GLN A 28 26.12 -85.10 -19.21
N GLY A 29 24.86 -84.81 -18.88
CA GLY A 29 24.22 -85.08 -17.59
C GLY A 29 25.09 -85.10 -16.34
N ASP A 30 25.07 -83.98 -15.63
CA ASP A 30 24.98 -84.02 -14.18
C ASP A 30 23.64 -83.38 -13.78
N ALA A 31 22.79 -84.18 -13.14
CA ALA A 31 21.53 -83.74 -12.57
C ALA A 31 21.83 -82.92 -11.30
N GLY A 32 22.39 -81.74 -11.50
CA GLY A 32 22.69 -80.74 -10.47
C GLY A 32 21.58 -79.69 -10.41
N GLN A 33 20.67 -79.88 -9.45
CA GLN A 33 19.77 -78.91 -8.84
C GLN A 33 18.65 -78.23 -9.68
N PRO A 34 17.36 -78.53 -9.39
CA PRO A 34 16.23 -77.62 -9.67
C PRO A 34 16.27 -76.28 -8.90
N ALA A 35 17.29 -76.03 -8.07
CA ALA A 35 17.32 -74.90 -7.14
C ALA A 35 17.35 -73.51 -7.81
N GLY A 36 18.02 -73.35 -8.97
CA GLY A 36 18.16 -72.04 -9.60
C GLY A 36 16.91 -71.51 -10.31
N ALA A 37 16.01 -72.40 -10.74
CA ALA A 37 14.73 -72.01 -11.35
C ALA A 37 13.72 -71.57 -10.26
N ASP A 38 13.66 -72.33 -9.16
CA ASP A 38 12.84 -72.01 -8.00
C ASP A 38 13.30 -70.68 -7.33
N ASP A 39 14.61 -70.44 -7.24
CA ASP A 39 15.17 -69.17 -6.73
C ASP A 39 14.83 -67.97 -7.63
N MET A 40 14.77 -68.18 -8.95
CA MET A 40 14.42 -67.13 -9.91
C MET A 40 12.93 -66.81 -9.90
N GLU A 41 12.08 -67.83 -9.77
CA GLU A 41 10.63 -67.67 -9.59
C GLU A 41 10.32 -66.97 -8.25
N ALA A 42 11.05 -67.31 -7.17
CA ALA A 42 10.97 -66.61 -5.90
C ALA A 42 11.39 -65.13 -6.01
N LEU A 43 12.42 -64.82 -6.81
CA LEU A 43 12.83 -63.44 -7.04
C LEU A 43 11.81 -62.65 -7.87
N LEU A 44 11.23 -63.27 -8.91
CA LEU A 44 10.20 -62.63 -9.74
C LEU A 44 8.96 -62.31 -8.92
N THR A 45 8.47 -63.25 -8.11
CA THR A 45 7.33 -63.03 -7.21
C THR A 45 7.62 -61.93 -6.19
N GLN A 46 8.82 -61.90 -5.60
CA GLN A 46 9.23 -60.80 -4.73
C GLN A 46 9.21 -59.45 -5.46
N LYS A 47 9.72 -59.39 -6.69
CA LYS A 47 9.76 -58.15 -7.48
C LYS A 47 8.36 -57.70 -7.90
N ASP A 48 7.47 -58.63 -8.24
CA ASP A 48 6.07 -58.34 -8.54
C ASP A 48 5.35 -57.75 -7.31
N GLU A 49 5.59 -58.30 -6.12
CA GLU A 49 5.06 -57.75 -4.87
C GLU A 49 5.62 -56.36 -4.55
N GLU A 50 6.90 -56.11 -4.85
CA GLU A 50 7.51 -54.78 -4.73
C GLU A 50 6.92 -53.78 -5.74
N LEU A 51 6.70 -54.20 -6.99
CA LEU A 51 6.06 -53.37 -8.03
C LEU A 51 4.61 -53.04 -7.68
N VAL A 52 3.84 -54.00 -7.17
CA VAL A 52 2.47 -53.77 -6.71
C VAL A 52 2.45 -52.76 -5.55
N ARG A 53 3.37 -52.89 -4.59
CA ARG A 53 3.50 -51.92 -3.49
C ARG A 53 3.91 -50.54 -3.97
N ALA A 54 4.86 -50.45 -4.90
CA ALA A 54 5.29 -49.19 -5.47
C ALA A 54 4.16 -48.50 -6.26
N ASN A 55 3.42 -49.25 -7.08
CA ASN A 55 2.28 -48.74 -7.84
C ASN A 55 1.15 -48.26 -6.93
N ALA A 56 0.86 -48.99 -5.86
CA ALA A 56 -0.11 -48.53 -4.85
C ALA A 56 0.33 -47.21 -4.21
N ARG A 57 1.62 -47.08 -3.88
CA ARG A 57 2.16 -45.84 -3.32
C ARG A 57 2.14 -44.67 -4.30
N ILE A 58 2.41 -44.93 -5.58
CA ILE A 58 2.33 -43.91 -6.64
C ILE A 58 0.89 -43.41 -6.75
N ALA A 59 -0.10 -44.31 -6.81
CA ALA A 59 -1.50 -43.92 -6.89
C ALA A 59 -1.95 -43.06 -5.70
N GLU A 60 -1.55 -43.41 -4.47
CA GLU A 60 -1.81 -42.59 -3.27
C GLU A 60 -1.19 -41.19 -3.37
N LEU A 61 0.04 -41.09 -3.87
CA LEU A 61 0.74 -39.82 -4.00
C LEU A 61 0.14 -38.95 -5.11
N GLU A 62 -0.29 -39.56 -6.21
CA GLU A 62 -0.99 -38.87 -7.30
C GLU A 62 -2.34 -38.30 -6.83
N GLU A 63 -3.11 -39.07 -6.07
CA GLU A 63 -4.35 -38.60 -5.45
C GLU A 63 -4.08 -37.42 -4.50
N ALA A 64 -3.07 -37.55 -3.63
CA ALA A 64 -2.69 -36.48 -2.71
C ALA A 64 -2.20 -35.22 -3.44
N LEU A 65 -1.53 -35.36 -4.60
CA LEU A 65 -1.13 -34.21 -5.42
C LEU A 65 -2.34 -33.51 -6.05
N LEU A 66 -3.30 -34.27 -6.59
CA LEU A 66 -4.53 -33.72 -7.15
C LEU A 66 -5.34 -32.93 -6.10
N ASP A 67 -5.46 -33.47 -4.90
CA ASP A 67 -6.13 -32.78 -3.78
C ASP A 67 -5.41 -31.47 -3.43
N ARG A 68 -4.07 -31.50 -3.37
CA ARG A 68 -3.26 -30.30 -3.07
C ARG A 68 -3.33 -29.26 -4.17
N ASP A 69 -3.33 -29.67 -5.44
CA ASP A 69 -3.47 -28.76 -6.57
C ASP A 69 -4.85 -28.09 -6.55
N SER A 70 -5.90 -28.82 -6.19
CA SER A 70 -7.24 -28.26 -5.97
C SER A 70 -7.26 -27.26 -4.81
N ASP A 71 -6.64 -27.59 -3.66
CA ASP A 71 -6.50 -26.67 -2.52
C ASP A 71 -5.76 -25.39 -2.92
N ILE A 72 -4.65 -25.51 -3.64
CA ILE A 72 -3.83 -24.38 -4.11
C ILE A 72 -4.65 -23.49 -5.03
N ALA A 73 -5.37 -24.06 -6.00
CA ALA A 73 -6.21 -23.30 -6.91
C ALA A 73 -7.31 -22.53 -6.14
N SER A 74 -7.95 -23.15 -5.15
CA SER A 74 -8.96 -22.50 -4.32
C SER A 74 -8.37 -21.36 -3.49
N LEU A 75 -7.18 -21.56 -2.90
CA LEU A 75 -6.51 -20.52 -2.09
C LEU A 75 -6.07 -19.35 -2.97
N GLN A 76 -5.54 -19.60 -4.15
CA GLN A 76 -5.17 -18.56 -5.11
C GLN A 76 -6.37 -17.73 -5.53
N GLN A 77 -7.51 -18.37 -5.80
CA GLN A 77 -8.75 -17.65 -6.11
C GLN A 77 -9.19 -16.76 -4.92
N PHE A 78 -9.15 -17.29 -3.70
CA PHE A 78 -9.51 -16.52 -2.50
C PHE A 78 -8.56 -15.34 -2.25
N MET A 79 -7.25 -15.52 -2.50
CA MET A 79 -6.28 -14.43 -2.43
C MET A 79 -6.60 -13.33 -3.44
N ALA A 80 -6.88 -13.69 -4.69
CA ALA A 80 -7.25 -12.72 -5.72
C ALA A 80 -8.52 -11.93 -5.36
N GLU A 81 -9.54 -12.60 -4.81
CA GLU A 81 -10.77 -11.94 -4.34
C GLU A 81 -10.50 -10.97 -3.18
N LEU A 82 -9.65 -11.36 -2.23
CA LEU A 82 -9.27 -10.49 -1.10
C LEU A 82 -8.45 -9.28 -1.56
N GLU A 83 -7.53 -9.46 -2.51
CA GLU A 83 -6.75 -8.37 -3.10
C GLU A 83 -7.64 -7.37 -3.83
N GLU A 84 -8.60 -7.86 -4.64
CA GLU A 84 -9.59 -7.02 -5.30
C GLU A 84 -10.44 -6.25 -4.27
N ARG A 85 -10.93 -6.94 -3.24
CA ARG A 85 -11.72 -6.30 -2.19
C ARG A 85 -10.91 -5.24 -1.44
N LEU A 86 -9.64 -5.50 -1.15
CA LEU A 86 -8.74 -4.52 -0.53
C LEU A 86 -8.55 -3.30 -1.43
N ALA A 87 -8.32 -3.49 -2.74
CA ALA A 87 -8.19 -2.40 -3.70
C ALA A 87 -9.45 -1.51 -3.72
N VAL A 88 -10.64 -2.11 -3.82
CA VAL A 88 -11.91 -1.39 -3.80
C VAL A 88 -12.11 -0.63 -2.48
N THR A 89 -11.82 -1.26 -1.34
CA THR A 89 -11.97 -0.57 -0.04
C THR A 89 -10.98 0.58 0.14
N ASN A 90 -9.76 0.46 -0.36
CA ASN A 90 -8.76 1.52 -0.30
C ASN A 90 -9.15 2.70 -1.21
N GLU A 91 -9.64 2.42 -2.42
CA GLU A 91 -10.14 3.45 -3.33
C GLU A 91 -11.31 4.22 -2.70
N ALA A 92 -12.30 3.50 -2.17
CA ALA A 92 -13.43 4.11 -1.48
C ALA A 92 -13.01 4.94 -0.24
N LEU A 93 -11.99 4.48 0.50
CA LEU A 93 -11.43 5.23 1.63
C LEU A 93 -10.77 6.52 1.15
N THR A 94 -9.94 6.47 0.11
CA THR A 94 -9.31 7.66 -0.47
C THR A 94 -10.35 8.65 -0.99
N GLU A 95 -11.40 8.18 -1.68
CA GLU A 95 -12.50 9.02 -2.13
C GLU A 95 -13.25 9.68 -0.96
N ALA A 96 -13.55 8.92 0.10
CA ALA A 96 -14.22 9.44 1.29
C ALA A 96 -13.38 10.51 2.00
N VAL A 97 -12.07 10.29 2.16
CA VAL A 97 -11.15 11.28 2.76
C VAL A 97 -11.08 12.55 1.90
N ASN A 98 -11.02 12.42 0.57
CA ASN A 98 -11.00 13.58 -0.33
C ASN A 98 -12.30 14.37 -0.26
N SER A 99 -13.45 13.70 -0.27
CA SER A 99 -14.76 14.34 -0.10
C SER A 99 -14.86 15.08 1.23
N TYR A 100 -14.36 14.45 2.31
CA TYR A 100 -14.28 15.08 3.63
C TYR A 100 -13.39 16.33 3.62
N ARG A 101 -12.22 16.27 2.99
CA ARG A 101 -11.33 17.43 2.80
C ARG A 101 -12.03 18.56 2.05
N THR A 102 -12.71 18.26 0.95
CA THR A 102 -13.47 19.27 0.18
C THR A 102 -14.56 19.92 1.04
N MET A 103 -15.30 19.14 1.83
CA MET A 103 -16.31 19.67 2.76
C MET A 103 -15.69 20.59 3.82
N ILE A 104 -14.53 20.23 4.37
CA ILE A 104 -13.81 21.07 5.34
C ILE A 104 -13.41 22.40 4.70
N VAL A 105 -12.81 22.37 3.51
CA VAL A 105 -12.36 23.58 2.79
C VAL A 105 -13.55 24.49 2.49
N GLN A 106 -14.67 23.93 2.01
CA GLN A 106 -15.90 24.69 1.75
C GLN A 106 -16.49 25.32 3.02
N ALA A 107 -16.44 24.62 4.15
CA ALA A 107 -16.96 25.12 5.42
C ALA A 107 -16.06 26.19 6.07
N ASN A 108 -14.79 26.33 5.64
CA ASN A 108 -13.81 27.23 6.25
C ASN A 108 -13.05 28.05 5.18
N PRO A 109 -13.72 28.99 4.48
CA PRO A 109 -13.09 29.78 3.40
C PRO A 109 -11.98 30.71 3.90
N ASP A 110 -11.95 31.04 5.19
CA ASP A 110 -10.88 31.82 5.84
C ASP A 110 -9.56 31.05 5.96
N ILE A 111 -9.58 29.71 5.83
CA ILE A 111 -8.42 28.84 6.00
C ILE A 111 -7.88 28.47 4.61
N VAL A 112 -6.60 28.74 4.38
CA VAL A 112 -5.92 28.35 3.13
C VAL A 112 -5.88 26.83 3.01
N GLU A 113 -6.23 26.29 1.84
CA GLU A 113 -6.27 24.85 1.56
C GLU A 113 -4.93 24.16 1.82
N GLU A 114 -3.81 24.87 1.59
CA GLU A 114 -2.44 24.38 1.88
C GLU A 114 -2.20 24.05 3.36
N LEU A 115 -2.96 24.68 4.28
CA LEU A 115 -2.86 24.41 5.72
C LEU A 115 -3.68 23.19 6.15
N ILE A 116 -4.57 22.68 5.31
CA ILE A 116 -5.37 21.49 5.58
C ILE A 116 -4.73 20.34 4.82
N SER A 117 -3.75 19.68 5.45
CA SER A 117 -2.97 18.58 4.87
C SER A 117 -3.15 17.27 5.62
N GLY A 118 -3.02 16.15 4.89
CA GLY A 118 -3.18 14.80 5.42
C GLY A 118 -3.99 13.89 4.50
N ASP A 119 -3.69 12.59 4.58
CA ASP A 119 -4.38 11.52 3.83
C ASP A 119 -5.33 10.71 4.73
N THR A 120 -5.47 11.12 6.00
CA THR A 120 -6.39 10.53 6.96
C THR A 120 -7.25 11.60 7.62
N ILE A 121 -8.40 11.20 8.15
CA ILE A 121 -9.35 12.10 8.83
C ILE A 121 -8.70 12.74 10.06
N GLU A 122 -7.88 11.98 10.79
CA GLU A 122 -7.15 12.45 11.96
C GLU A 122 -6.15 13.54 11.59
N SER A 123 -5.35 13.31 10.55
CA SER A 123 -4.37 14.30 10.07
C SER A 123 -5.06 15.56 9.57
N LEU A 124 -6.20 15.43 8.87
CA LEU A 124 -6.98 16.57 8.40
C LEU A 124 -7.52 17.41 9.56
N ASN A 125 -8.03 16.77 10.61
CA ASN A 125 -8.54 17.45 11.80
C ASN A 125 -7.43 18.16 12.58
N GLU A 126 -6.29 17.50 12.77
CA GLU A 126 -5.14 18.08 13.45
C GLU A 126 -4.61 19.31 12.69
N SER A 127 -4.48 19.19 11.36
CA SER A 127 -4.08 20.29 10.48
C SER A 127 -5.05 21.47 10.55
N LEU A 128 -6.37 21.20 10.56
CA LEU A 128 -7.39 22.23 10.70
C LEU A 128 -7.31 22.95 12.05
N GLU A 129 -7.08 22.22 13.15
CA GLU A 129 -6.95 22.82 14.47
C GLU A 129 -5.70 23.73 14.55
N LYS A 130 -4.57 23.25 14.03
CA LYS A 130 -3.33 24.04 13.91
C LYS A 130 -3.55 25.29 13.07
N ALA A 131 -4.23 25.18 11.93
CA ALA A 131 -4.54 26.30 11.05
C ALA A 131 -5.40 27.35 11.76
N ARG A 132 -6.45 26.93 12.48
CA ARG A 132 -7.30 27.82 13.28
C ARG A 132 -6.52 28.55 14.36
N SER A 133 -5.64 27.85 15.08
CA SER A 133 -4.77 28.44 16.10
C SER A 133 -3.81 29.50 15.53
N LEU A 134 -3.24 29.25 14.35
CA LEU A 134 -2.37 30.21 13.67
C LEU A 134 -3.15 31.45 13.25
N ILE A 135 -4.31 31.28 12.61
CA ILE A 135 -5.15 32.41 12.18
C ILE A 135 -5.63 33.23 13.39
N GLY A 136 -6.00 32.57 14.50
CA GLY A 136 -6.37 33.26 15.73
C GLY A 136 -5.25 34.15 16.27
N ARG A 137 -4.01 33.63 16.30
CA ARG A 137 -2.83 34.40 16.71
C ARG A 137 -2.53 35.56 15.76
N VAL A 138 -2.66 35.35 14.45
CA VAL A 138 -2.44 36.41 13.44
C VAL A 138 -3.50 37.52 13.56
N LYS A 139 -4.78 37.16 13.71
CA LYS A 139 -5.87 38.13 13.93
C LYS A 139 -5.63 38.96 15.20
N GLN A 140 -5.27 38.31 16.30
CA GLN A 140 -4.95 39.00 17.55
C GLN A 140 -3.74 39.94 17.39
N GLY A 141 -2.68 39.50 16.73
CA GLY A 141 -1.50 40.33 16.45
C GLY A 141 -1.85 41.58 15.63
N LEU A 142 -2.60 41.41 14.55
CA LEU A 142 -3.05 42.52 13.70
C LEU A 142 -3.96 43.50 14.47
N GLU A 143 -4.87 43.01 15.30
CA GLU A 143 -5.73 43.88 16.12
C GLU A 143 -4.90 44.72 17.11
N THR A 144 -3.88 44.13 17.74
CA THR A 144 -2.98 44.87 18.63
C THR A 144 -2.15 45.91 17.88
N GLU A 145 -1.67 45.57 16.68
CA GLU A 145 -0.90 46.49 15.85
C GLU A 145 -1.75 47.65 15.35
N ILE A 146 -2.97 47.38 14.88
CA ILE A 146 -3.94 48.41 14.46
C ILE A 146 -4.32 49.31 15.64
N ALA A 147 -4.48 48.74 16.85
CA ALA A 147 -4.77 49.51 18.05
C ALA A 147 -3.61 50.45 18.45
N LEU A 148 -2.36 50.01 18.28
CA LEU A 148 -1.16 50.83 18.52
C LEU A 148 -0.95 51.89 17.43
N ALA A 149 -1.26 51.54 16.17
CA ALA A 149 -1.17 52.43 15.02
C ALA A 149 -2.34 53.42 14.93
N ARG A 150 -3.43 53.22 15.70
CA ARG A 150 -4.50 54.21 15.88
C ARG A 150 -3.95 55.41 16.62
N VAL A 151 -3.45 56.37 15.85
CA VAL A 151 -3.14 57.71 16.33
C VAL A 151 -4.41 58.29 16.97
N PRO A 152 -4.38 58.75 18.23
CA PRO A 152 -5.52 59.41 18.86
C PRO A 152 -6.00 60.53 17.93
N ALA A 153 -7.24 60.40 17.44
CA ALA A 153 -7.82 61.39 16.55
C ALA A 153 -7.85 62.75 17.27
N GLY A 154 -7.13 63.70 16.70
CA GLY A 154 -7.32 65.12 16.98
C GLY A 154 -6.45 65.65 18.10
N ALA A 155 -5.51 66.52 17.73
CA ALA A 155 -5.27 67.69 18.55
C ALA A 155 -6.64 68.25 19.00
N PRO A 156 -6.82 68.57 20.30
CA PRO A 156 -8.09 69.05 20.82
C PRO A 156 -8.66 70.12 19.91
N GLU A 157 -9.97 70.05 19.61
CA GLU A 157 -10.65 71.05 18.79
C GLU A 157 -10.17 72.44 19.20
N ARG A 158 -9.64 73.20 18.23
CA ARG A 158 -9.33 74.61 18.44
C ARG A 158 -10.65 75.33 18.65
N ARG A 159 -11.16 75.31 19.88
CA ARG A 159 -12.27 76.19 20.26
C ARG A 159 -11.78 77.61 20.04
N PRO A 160 -12.41 78.39 19.14
CA PRO A 160 -12.10 79.80 19.06
C PRO A 160 -12.33 80.42 20.45
N PRO A 161 -11.49 81.38 20.88
CA PRO A 161 -11.72 82.10 22.11
C PRO A 161 -13.15 82.65 22.13
N ASP A 162 -13.88 82.41 23.21
CA ASP A 162 -15.26 82.89 23.34
C ASP A 162 -15.25 84.42 23.48
N LEU A 163 -15.63 85.10 22.39
CA LEU A 163 -15.70 86.57 22.35
C LEU A 163 -17.07 87.09 22.82
N SER A 164 -18.02 86.23 23.20
CA SER A 164 -19.38 86.67 23.54
C SER A 164 -19.44 87.54 24.81
N ALA A 165 -18.51 87.32 25.75
CA ALA A 165 -18.41 88.05 27.01
C ALA A 165 -17.67 89.41 26.89
N LEU A 166 -17.06 89.73 25.74
CA LEU A 166 -16.33 90.98 25.54
C LEU A 166 -17.26 92.10 25.03
N SER A 167 -17.10 93.28 25.61
CA SER A 167 -17.76 94.49 25.13
C SER A 167 -17.30 94.85 23.70
N PRO A 168 -18.09 95.65 22.94
CA PRO A 168 -17.71 96.08 21.60
C PRO A 168 -16.32 96.74 21.53
N ARG A 169 -15.92 97.49 22.57
CA ARG A 169 -14.58 98.10 22.65
C ARG A 169 -13.47 97.05 22.81
N GLU A 170 -13.68 96.04 23.65
CA GLU A 170 -12.69 94.99 23.90
C GLU A 170 -12.52 94.05 22.70
N LYS A 171 -13.59 93.80 21.93
CA LYS A 171 -13.51 93.05 20.66
C LYS A 171 -12.63 93.74 19.63
N ILE A 172 -12.78 95.07 19.48
CA ILE A 172 -11.96 95.87 18.56
C ILE A 172 -10.50 95.85 18.99
N GLN A 173 -10.24 96.02 20.29
CA GLN A 173 -8.87 96.03 20.82
C GLN A 173 -8.18 94.66 20.68
N TYR A 174 -8.91 93.57 20.90
CA TYR A 174 -8.44 92.20 20.66
C TYR A 174 -8.07 91.97 19.19
N ALA A 175 -8.90 92.47 18.26
CA ALA A 175 -8.66 92.33 16.82
C ALA A 175 -7.46 93.15 16.30
N ILE A 176 -7.10 94.25 16.97
CA ILE A 176 -5.97 95.12 16.59
C ILE A 176 -4.64 94.63 17.21
N GLY A 177 -4.66 93.55 18.01
CA GLY A 177 -3.46 92.99 18.64
C GLY A 177 -2.92 93.84 19.79
N GLY A 178 -3.77 94.70 20.38
CA GLY A 178 -3.43 95.49 21.56
C GLY A 178 -3.23 94.57 22.76
N LYS A 179 -1.96 94.25 23.07
CA LYS A 179 -1.58 93.62 24.34
C LYS A 179 -2.13 94.46 25.50
N ARG A 180 -2.62 93.78 26.54
CA ARG A 180 -2.85 94.42 27.86
C ARG A 180 -1.58 95.12 28.33
#